data_AF-A0AAN4PEG0-F1
#
_entry.id   AF-A0AAN4PEG0-F1
#
_cell.length_a   1.000
_cell.length_b   1.000
_cell.length_c   1.000
_cell.angle_alpha   90.00
_cell.angle_beta   90.00
_cell.angle_gamma   90.00
#
_symmetry.space_group_name_H-M   'P 1'
#
loop_
_entity.id
_entity.type
_entity.pdbx_description
1 polymer ?
#
loop_
_entity_poly.entity_id
_entity_poly.type
_entity_poly.pdbx_seq_one_letter_code
_entity_poly.pdbx_strand_id
1 'polypeptide(L)'
;MNHFQPLSVRLMYGSALAVQGFDAFAFLFVSPIVIPNRDELAHPLTRFWMRVTGVSFFPYVLSTWLLRDYHIRHSKVGRIVGSCFAFYNASLALLYTWSALQENEYTIRPFWYAAGWRVVWATWAVWELLAAP
;
A
#
# COMPACT_ATOMS: atom_id res chain seq x y z
N MET A 1 13.24 13.33 -25.23
CA MET A 1 12.96 14.08 -23.98
C MET A 1 13.15 13.11 -22.83
N ASN A 2 13.97 13.46 -21.85
CA ASN A 2 14.25 12.56 -20.74
C ASN A 2 12.97 12.37 -19.90
N HIS A 3 12.32 11.21 -20.02
CA HIS A 3 11.11 10.83 -19.29
C HIS A 3 11.41 10.46 -17.83
N PHE A 4 12.29 11.21 -17.16
CA PHE A 4 12.57 10.92 -15.76
C PHE A 4 11.36 11.26 -14.91
N GLN A 5 10.91 10.28 -14.16
CA GLN A 5 9.86 10.46 -13.17
C GLN A 5 10.28 11.50 -12.11
N PRO A 6 9.37 12.40 -11.69
CA PRO A 6 9.61 13.30 -10.56
C PRO A 6 10.05 12.56 -9.29
N LEU A 7 10.92 13.20 -8.52
CA LEU A 7 11.41 12.65 -7.25
C LEU A 7 10.25 12.31 -6.29
N SER A 8 9.19 13.13 -6.27
CA SER A 8 7.98 12.90 -5.47
C SER A 8 7.38 11.51 -5.73
N VAL A 9 7.19 11.14 -6.99
CA VAL A 9 6.63 9.84 -7.37
C VAL A 9 7.59 8.70 -7.03
N ARG A 10 8.91 8.90 -7.18
CA ARG A 10 9.92 7.90 -6.78
C ARG A 10 9.89 7.67 -5.26
N LEU A 11 9.71 8.74 -4.48
CA LEU A 11 9.52 8.66 -3.02
C LEU A 11 8.20 7.98 -2.65
N MET A 12 7.12 8.25 -3.38
CA MET A 12 5.83 7.59 -3.17
C MET A 12 5.98 6.06 -3.32
N TYR A 13 6.51 5.58 -4.45
CA TYR A 13 6.74 4.14 -4.64
C TYR A 13 7.78 3.57 -3.66
N GLY A 14 8.83 4.34 -3.35
CA GLY A 14 9.84 3.94 -2.37
C GLY A 14 9.28 3.75 -0.97
N SER A 15 8.44 4.67 -0.51
CA SER A 15 7.78 4.58 0.80
C SER A 15 6.83 3.39 0.87
N ALA A 16 6.06 3.13 -0.19
CA ALA A 16 5.19 1.97 -0.28
C ALA A 16 5.98 0.66 -0.18
N LEU A 17 7.11 0.56 -0.91
CA LEU A 17 7.97 -0.61 -0.84
C LEU A 17 8.58 -0.81 0.55
N ALA A 18 9.06 0.27 1.19
CA ALA A 18 9.65 0.20 2.52
C ALA A 18 8.64 -0.28 3.58
N VAL A 19 7.44 0.31 3.61
CA VAL A 19 6.36 -0.08 4.52
C VAL A 19 5.92 -1.52 4.26
N GLN A 20 5.67 -1.88 2.99
CA GLN A 20 5.20 -3.22 2.64
C GLN A 20 6.26 -4.30 2.89
N GLY A 21 7.55 -3.97 2.72
CA GLY A 21 8.67 -4.84 3.05
C GLY A 21 8.84 -5.01 4.57
N PHE A 22 8.67 -3.94 5.33
CA PHE A 22 8.66 -4.01 6.79
C PHE A 22 7.50 -4.84 7.32
N ASP A 23 6.29 -4.69 6.76
CA ASP A 23 5.12 -5.53 7.09
C ASP A 23 5.38 -7.01 6.80
N ALA A 24 5.97 -7.32 5.64
CA ALA A 24 6.31 -8.69 5.26
C ALA A 24 7.39 -9.28 6.19
N PHE A 25 8.40 -8.48 6.56
CA PHE A 25 9.42 -8.87 7.54
C PHE A 25 8.80 -9.10 8.93
N ALA A 26 8.01 -8.15 9.42
CA ALA A 26 7.31 -8.25 10.70
C ALA A 26 6.42 -9.49 10.77
N PHE A 27 5.76 -9.85 9.66
CA PHE A 27 4.97 -11.06 9.52
C PHE A 27 5.83 -12.33 9.57
N LEU A 28 6.89 -12.41 8.77
CA LEU A 28 7.76 -13.59 8.71
C LEU A 28 8.46 -13.86 10.04
N PHE A 29 8.83 -12.81 10.77
CA PHE A 29 9.60 -12.91 12.01
C PHE A 29 8.78 -12.69 13.28
N VAL A 30 7.46 -12.49 13.19
CA VAL A 30 6.53 -12.22 14.31
C VAL A 30 7.12 -11.20 15.30
N SER A 31 7.66 -10.11 14.74
CA SER A 31 8.46 -9.16 15.51
C SER A 31 7.58 -8.35 16.46
N PRO A 32 7.84 -8.38 17.78
CA PRO A 32 7.08 -7.60 18.76
C PRO A 32 7.32 -6.08 18.63
N ILE A 33 8.35 -5.66 17.86
CA ILE A 33 8.64 -4.26 17.57
C ILE A 33 7.51 -3.64 16.73
N VAL A 34 6.89 -4.43 15.87
CA VAL A 34 5.88 -3.97 14.90
C VAL A 34 4.47 -4.33 15.35
N ILE A 35 4.35 -5.45 16.08
CA ILE A 35 3.09 -5.95 16.60
C ILE A 35 3.24 -6.12 18.12
N PRO A 36 3.10 -5.01 18.89
CA PRO A 36 3.34 -5.00 20.33
C PRO A 36 2.38 -5.94 21.07
N ASN A 37 1.16 -6.09 20.54
CA ASN A 37 0.14 -6.95 21.10
C ASN A 37 -0.08 -8.19 20.20
N ARG A 38 0.60 -9.29 20.52
CA ARG A 38 0.54 -10.54 19.74
C ARG A 38 -0.84 -11.19 19.73
N ASP A 39 -1.70 -10.87 20.69
CA ASP A 39 -3.06 -11.41 20.75
C ASP A 39 -3.94 -10.88 19.61
N GLU A 40 -3.60 -9.74 19.01
CA GLU A 40 -4.27 -9.20 17.82
C GLU A 40 -4.05 -10.09 16.58
N LEU A 41 -2.99 -10.91 16.58
CA LEU A 41 -2.70 -11.92 15.56
C LEU A 41 -3.47 -13.23 15.78
N ALA A 42 -4.11 -13.43 16.93
CA ALA A 42 -4.87 -14.65 17.19
C ALA A 42 -6.11 -14.74 16.28
N HIS A 43 -6.64 -13.60 15.84
CA HIS A 43 -7.85 -13.58 15.01
C HIS A 43 -7.58 -14.17 13.60
N PRO A 44 -8.34 -15.19 13.15
CA PRO A 44 -8.13 -15.83 11.84
C PRO A 44 -8.23 -14.85 10.66
N LEU A 45 -9.12 -13.86 10.74
CA LEU A 45 -9.29 -12.85 9.70
C LEU A 45 -8.06 -11.93 9.59
N THR A 46 -7.46 -11.54 10.71
CA THR A 46 -6.22 -10.76 10.73
C THR A 46 -5.10 -11.56 10.07
N ARG A 47 -4.95 -12.84 10.42
CA ARG A 47 -3.95 -13.73 9.79
C ARG A 47 -4.18 -13.91 8.29
N PHE A 48 -5.44 -14.03 7.86
CA PHE A 48 -5.79 -14.10 6.44
C PHE A 48 -5.36 -12.82 5.70
N TRP A 49 -5.77 -11.65 6.18
CA TRP A 49 -5.42 -10.37 5.54
C TRP A 49 -3.93 -10.09 5.55
N MET A 50 -3.21 -10.47 6.61
CA MET A 50 -1.75 -10.37 6.65
C MET A 50 -1.07 -11.30 5.64
N ARG A 51 -1.56 -12.53 5.46
CA ARG A 51 -1.05 -13.45 4.43
C ARG A 51 -1.32 -12.94 3.02
N VAL A 52 -2.55 -12.48 2.75
CA VAL A 52 -2.91 -11.85 1.47
C VAL A 52 -2.03 -10.63 1.21
N THR A 53 -1.75 -9.84 2.24
CA THR A 53 -0.85 -8.69 2.17
C THR A 53 0.57 -9.11 1.79
N GLY A 54 1.16 -10.09 2.49
CA GLY A 54 2.50 -10.58 2.17
C GLY A 54 2.63 -11.22 0.78
N VAL A 55 1.65 -12.04 0.37
CA VAL A 55 1.74 -12.85 -0.86
C VAL A 55 1.31 -12.07 -2.11
N SER A 56 0.34 -11.17 -1.98
CA SER A 56 -0.23 -10.46 -3.13
C SER A 56 0.21 -9.00 -3.19
N PHE A 57 0.40 -8.33 -2.05
CA PHE A 57 0.63 -6.89 -2.05
C PHE A 57 2.10 -6.57 -2.27
N PHE A 58 3.00 -7.32 -1.62
CA PHE A 58 4.44 -7.10 -1.78
C PHE A 58 4.93 -7.24 -3.24
N PRO A 59 4.58 -8.30 -4.01
CA PRO A 59 4.99 -8.40 -5.42
C PRO A 59 4.44 -7.26 -6.28
N TYR A 60 3.22 -6.81 -6.00
CA TYR A 60 2.61 -5.69 -6.69
C TYR A 60 3.39 -4.38 -6.42
N VAL A 61 3.66 -4.06 -5.15
CA VAL A 61 4.41 -2.86 -4.77
C VAL A 61 5.86 -2.91 -5.24
N LEU A 62 6.49 -4.08 -5.24
CA LEU A 62 7.82 -4.26 -5.84
C LEU A 62 7.80 -3.97 -7.34
N SER A 63 6.77 -4.43 -8.04
CA SER A 63 6.60 -4.16 -9.48
C SER A 63 6.41 -2.66 -9.76
N THR A 64 5.60 -1.96 -8.96
CA THR A 64 5.44 -0.50 -9.13
C THR A 64 6.74 0.24 -8.85
N TRP A 65 7.52 -0.20 -7.85
CA TRP A 65 8.83 0.36 -7.56
C TRP A 65 9.85 0.09 -8.66
N LEU A 66 9.90 -1.11 -9.25
CA LEU A 66 10.79 -1.41 -10.38
C LEU A 66 10.45 -0.57 -11.62
N LEU A 67 9.16 -0.26 -11.81
CA LEU A 67 8.67 0.57 -12.91
C LEU A 67 8.65 2.07 -12.59
N ARG A 68 9.19 2.49 -11.43
CA ARG A 68 9.08 3.87 -10.94
C ARG A 68 9.69 4.93 -11.87
N ASP A 69 10.67 4.55 -12.68
CA ASP A 69 11.37 5.48 -13.56
C ASP A 69 10.54 5.83 -14.82
N TYR A 70 9.46 5.08 -15.11
CA TYR A 70 8.51 5.42 -16.16
C TYR A 70 7.60 6.58 -15.73
N HIS A 71 7.65 7.69 -16.46
CA HIS A 71 6.85 8.87 -16.12
C HIS A 71 5.35 8.55 -16.01
N ILE A 72 4.75 8.83 -14.85
CA ILE A 72 3.38 8.41 -14.50
C ILE A 72 2.33 9.05 -15.41
N ARG A 73 2.54 10.30 -15.81
CA ARG A 73 1.66 11.04 -16.72
C ARG A 73 2.03 10.97 -18.20
N HIS A 74 3.31 10.83 -18.55
CA HIS A 74 3.76 10.95 -19.95
C HIS A 74 4.06 9.62 -20.64
N SER A 75 4.18 8.52 -19.89
CA SER A 75 4.37 7.18 -20.47
C SER A 75 3.11 6.33 -20.31
N LYS A 76 2.84 5.47 -21.29
CA LYS A 76 1.73 4.51 -21.24
C LYS A 76 1.88 3.55 -20.05
N VAL A 77 3.11 3.07 -19.83
CA VAL A 77 3.46 2.17 -18.71
C VAL A 77 3.22 2.88 -17.37
N GLY A 78 3.77 4.09 -17.21
CA GLY A 78 3.60 4.89 -16.00
C GLY A 78 2.14 5.21 -15.69
N ARG A 79 1.32 5.54 -16.69
CA ARG A 79 -0.12 5.77 -16.48
C ARG A 79 -0.84 4.53 -15.97
N ILE A 80 -0.57 3.36 -16.57
CA ILE A 80 -1.18 2.10 -16.14
C ILE A 80 -0.76 1.78 -14.70
N VAL A 81 0.55 1.84 -14.42
CA VAL A 81 1.11 1.57 -13.08
C VAL A 81 0.53 2.53 -12.04
N GLY A 82 0.51 3.83 -12.36
CA GLY A 82 -0.06 4.88 -11.50
C GLY A 82 -1.54 4.68 -11.21
N SER A 83 -2.35 4.44 -12.24
CA SER A 83 -3.80 4.24 -12.09
C SER A 83 -4.11 2.97 -11.29
N CYS A 84 -3.41 1.86 -11.57
CA CYS A 84 -3.55 0.65 -10.77
C CYS A 84 -3.16 0.93 -9.32
N PHE A 85 -2.09 1.70 -9.07
CA PHE A 85 -1.61 1.98 -7.72
C PHE A 85 -2.59 2.85 -6.93
N ALA A 86 -3.16 3.87 -7.59
CA ALA A 86 -4.22 4.69 -7.03
C ALA A 86 -5.46 3.85 -6.69
N PHE A 87 -5.98 3.10 -7.67
CA PHE A 87 -7.19 2.30 -7.51
C PHE A 87 -7.04 1.24 -6.41
N TYR A 88 -5.90 0.57 -6.41
CA TYR A 88 -5.59 -0.47 -5.45
C TYR A 88 -5.55 0.07 -4.01
N ASN A 89 -4.80 1.16 -3.77
CA ASN A 89 -4.74 1.74 -2.44
C ASN A 89 -6.08 2.36 -2.00
N ALA A 90 -6.84 2.99 -2.92
CA ALA A 90 -8.18 3.47 -2.62
C ALA A 90 -9.12 2.32 -2.22
N SER A 91 -9.07 1.19 -2.92
CA SER A 91 -9.89 0.01 -2.62
C SER A 91 -9.56 -0.57 -1.24
N LEU A 92 -8.28 -0.62 -0.88
CA LEU A 92 -7.88 -1.05 0.46
C LEU A 92 -8.32 -0.08 1.55
N ALA A 93 -8.19 1.23 1.32
CA ALA A 93 -8.69 2.23 2.26
C ALA A 93 -10.20 2.07 2.50
N LEU A 94 -10.97 1.83 1.43
CA LEU A 94 -12.41 1.57 1.53
C LEU A 94 -12.71 0.27 2.29
N LEU A 95 -11.98 -0.81 2.01
CA LEU A 95 -12.10 -2.07 2.74
C LEU A 95 -11.85 -1.89 4.24
N TYR A 96 -10.75 -1.24 4.61
CA TYR A 96 -10.41 -1.01 6.02
C TYR A 96 -11.42 -0.09 6.70
N THR A 97 -11.95 0.91 5.98
CA THR A 97 -12.99 1.81 6.50
C THR A 97 -14.29 1.06 6.72
N TRP A 98 -14.72 0.27 5.74
CA TRP A 98 -15.89 -0.59 5.87
C TRP A 98 -15.74 -1.57 7.04
N SER A 99 -14.57 -2.22 7.16
CA SER A 99 -14.24 -3.15 8.24
C SER A 99 -14.30 -2.50 9.62
N ALA A 100 -13.88 -1.24 9.75
CA ALA A 100 -13.97 -0.49 11.01
C ALA A 100 -15.42 -0.17 11.42
N LEU A 101 -16.31 0.06 10.45
CA LEU A 101 -17.73 0.34 10.70
C LEU A 101 -18.53 -0.88 11.16
N GLN A 102 -18.02 -2.10 10.97
CA GLN A 102 -18.72 -3.33 11.37
C GLN A 102 -18.57 -3.66 12.87
N GLU A 103 -17.67 -2.99 13.60
CA GLU A 103 -17.40 -3.10 15.06
C GLU A 103 -17.24 -4.52 15.68
N ASN A 104 -17.19 -5.58 14.86
CA ASN A 104 -17.31 -6.98 15.28
C ASN A 104 -16.15 -7.86 14.73
N GLU A 105 -16.37 -9.16 14.54
CA GLU A 105 -15.38 -10.15 14.04
C GLU A 105 -14.69 -9.78 12.72
N TYR A 106 -15.23 -8.80 11.99
CA TYR A 106 -14.71 -8.34 10.71
C TYR A 106 -13.75 -7.15 10.81
N THR A 107 -13.45 -6.66 12.02
CA THR A 107 -12.57 -5.49 12.20
C THR A 107 -11.10 -5.84 12.01
N ILE A 108 -10.45 -5.21 11.03
CA ILE A 108 -9.02 -5.34 10.76
C ILE A 108 -8.29 -4.19 11.48
N ARG A 109 -7.31 -4.54 12.31
CA ARG A 109 -6.55 -3.58 13.13
C ARG A 109 -5.04 -3.65 12.84
N PRO A 110 -4.29 -2.56 13.13
CA PRO A 110 -4.77 -1.22 13.53
C PRO A 110 -5.23 -0.38 12.33
N PHE A 111 -6.45 0.17 12.37
CA PHE A 111 -7.07 0.86 11.24
C PHE A 111 -6.32 2.12 10.77
N TRP A 112 -5.70 2.87 11.69
CA TRP A 112 -4.98 4.11 11.41
C TRP A 112 -3.77 3.83 10.51
N TYR A 113 -3.05 2.75 10.81
CA TYR A 113 -1.94 2.27 10.01
C TYR A 113 -2.44 1.67 8.68
N ALA A 114 -3.44 0.78 8.76
CA ALA A 114 -3.92 0.03 7.62
C ALA A 114 -4.64 0.89 6.57
N ALA A 115 -5.49 1.83 6.99
CA ALA A 115 -6.22 2.73 6.10
C ALA A 115 -5.45 4.02 5.81
N GLY A 116 -4.77 4.60 6.80
CA GLY A 116 -4.11 5.90 6.68
C GLY A 116 -3.06 5.93 5.57
N TRP A 117 -2.13 4.97 5.55
CA TRP A 117 -1.12 4.88 4.50
C TRP A 117 -1.72 4.69 3.11
N ARG A 118 -2.81 3.93 3.02
CA ARG A 118 -3.50 3.65 1.76
C ARG A 118 -4.17 4.89 1.21
N VAL A 119 -4.83 5.68 2.05
CA VAL A 119 -5.40 6.98 1.66
C VAL A 119 -4.31 7.93 1.16
N VAL A 120 -3.20 8.07 1.91
CA VAL A 120 -2.09 8.95 1.54
C VAL A 120 -1.54 8.57 0.17
N TRP A 121 -1.23 7.29 -0.07
CA TRP A 121 -0.71 6.83 -1.36
C TRP A 121 -1.71 6.95 -2.50
N ALA A 122 -3.00 6.71 -2.25
CA ALA A 122 -4.04 6.87 -3.26
C ALA A 122 -4.17 8.33 -3.68
N THR A 123 -4.29 9.26 -2.73
CA THR A 123 -4.39 10.69 -3.00
C THR A 123 -3.14 11.21 -3.71
N TRP A 124 -1.95 10.78 -3.27
CA TRP A 124 -0.69 11.17 -3.89
C TRP A 124 -0.64 10.70 -5.35
N ALA A 125 -0.95 9.43 -5.63
CA ALA A 125 -0.95 8.91 -6.99
C ALA A 125 -1.98 9.59 -7.90
N VAL A 126 -3.18 9.89 -7.38
CA VAL A 126 -4.20 10.64 -8.13
C VAL A 126 -3.72 12.05 -8.44
N TRP A 127 -3.12 12.74 -7.48
CA TRP A 127 -2.56 14.08 -7.70
C TRP A 127 -1.46 14.06 -8.78
N GLU A 128 -0.57 13.08 -8.75
CA GLU A 128 0.52 12.94 -9.73
C GLU A 128 0.01 12.55 -11.13
N LEU A 129 -1.09 11.79 -11.21
CA LEU A 129 -1.75 11.46 -12.47
C LEU A 129 -2.44 12.67 -13.12
N LEU A 130 -3.03 13.56 -12.31
CA LEU A 130 -3.90 14.63 -12.78
C LEU A 130 -3.18 15.98 -12.93
N ALA A 131 -2.32 16.33 -11.97
CA ALA A 131 -1.90 17.70 -11.74
C ALA A 131 -0.39 17.91 -11.63
N ALA A 132 0.41 16.87 -11.44
CA ALA A 132 1.86 17.03 -11.42
C ALA A 132 2.43 17.32 -12.82
N PRO A 133 3.40 18.27 -12.92
CA PRO A 133 4.00 18.70 -14.18
C PRO A 133 4.86 17.62 -14.84
#